data_AF-A6TQR7-F1
#
_entry.id   AF-A6TQR7-F1
#
_cell.length_a   1.000
_cell.length_b   1.000
_cell.length_c   1.000
_cell.angle_alpha   90.00
_cell.angle_beta   90.00
_cell.angle_gamma   90.00
#
_symmetry.space_group_name_H-M   'P 1'
#
loop_
_entity.id
_entity.type
_entity.pdbx_description
1 polymer ?
#
loop_
_entity_poly.entity_id
_entity_poly.type
_entity_poly.pdbx_seq_one_letter_code
_entity_poly.pdbx_strand_id
1 'polypeptide(L)'
;MNSLDIFQDEEIVTSSVISEEVINQLIEKCKESSIEYSYVNSNFIIMLSSGRSKYKILIDNMKYALNVLEIDFSKYVVLQDYLAICSYEKGTIEAIFEPIHLPYHLLLRKLFDNYESTDEKIRIVQETDIGNLALEIGKVSKELGVIFHSQIRRNFISIKLSGLNIKQHNKALDILKKVTDSLFFQIELRYKLPIILSKQNSGMAGGRYFKEVNVEELKFPKIQYNSEALSLYWYARSARRMPLLQYLAYYQSIEYYFPLYSDIEAKKTLKNMLMNPTFNEHNEADLSKVIVSIRTKLGGKGFANERTQLLSTLKECINPDEIRDFLKSSSKKEDFFSLKNEQGNIAKKLSNAKLTVNQDDTEIINNLKERIYDIRCKIVHTKALSQEDTVELILPFSKEAENLDFDVELLKLISQQVIITSGNQLLL
;
A
#
# COMPACT_ATOMS: atom_id res chain seq x y z
N MET A 1 25.71 35.27 16.01
CA MET A 1 26.43 34.30 16.87
C MET A 1 25.68 32.98 16.77
N ASN A 2 25.76 32.28 15.64
CA ASN A 2 26.84 31.48 15.05
C ASN A 2 26.66 29.99 15.34
N SER A 3 25.94 29.31 14.45
CA SER A 3 26.26 27.96 13.93
C SER A 3 25.22 27.55 12.87
N LEU A 4 25.19 28.30 11.75
CA LEU A 4 24.41 27.97 10.56
C LEU A 4 25.22 28.49 9.37
N ASP A 5 26.25 27.73 9.02
CA ASP A 5 26.98 27.82 7.76
C ASP A 5 27.72 26.49 7.56
N ILE A 6 27.01 25.51 6.99
CA ILE A 6 27.63 24.42 6.25
C ILE A 6 26.80 24.30 4.98
N PHE A 7 27.43 24.50 3.82
CA PHE A 7 26.86 24.69 2.47
C PHE A 7 26.59 26.16 2.06
N GLN A 8 27.58 27.04 2.24
CA GLN A 8 27.79 28.12 1.27
C GLN A 8 28.71 27.61 0.15
N ASP A 9 28.38 28.01 -1.07
CA ASP A 9 29.12 27.71 -2.30
C ASP A 9 30.51 28.34 -2.24
N GLU A 10 31.52 27.53 -1.93
CA GLU A 10 32.89 27.80 -2.36
C GLU A 10 33.22 26.82 -3.50
N GLU A 11 33.56 27.39 -4.67
CA GLU A 11 34.26 26.72 -5.75
C GLU A 11 35.62 26.20 -5.24
N ILE A 12 35.58 25.07 -4.53
CA ILE A 12 36.76 24.28 -4.25
C ILE A 12 36.88 23.27 -5.38
N VAL A 13 37.95 23.41 -6.15
CA VAL A 13 38.44 22.45 -7.13
C VAL A 13 38.49 21.07 -6.48
N THR A 14 37.42 20.28 -6.60
CA THR A 14 37.39 18.92 -6.06
C THR A 14 38.21 18.03 -6.97
N SER A 15 39.44 17.72 -6.57
CA SER A 15 40.04 16.46 -6.99
C SER A 15 39.05 15.35 -6.64
N SER A 16 38.46 14.71 -7.65
CA SER A 16 37.50 13.60 -7.49
C SER A 16 38.12 12.33 -6.91
N VAL A 17 39.36 12.41 -6.45
CA VAL A 17 40.17 11.29 -5.99
C VAL A 17 40.15 11.28 -4.46
N ILE A 18 39.70 10.16 -3.89
CA ILE A 18 39.74 9.91 -2.45
C ILE A 18 41.21 9.74 -2.05
N SER A 19 41.64 10.37 -0.95
CA SER A 19 43.03 10.25 -0.49
C SER A 19 43.35 8.82 -0.04
N GLU A 20 44.61 8.40 -0.22
CA GLU A 20 45.06 7.06 0.21
C GLU A 20 44.89 6.84 1.72
N GLU A 21 45.09 7.88 2.53
CA GLU A 21 44.88 7.84 3.98
C GLU A 21 43.45 7.43 4.35
N VAL A 22 42.47 8.02 3.67
CA VAL A 22 41.05 7.74 3.93
C VAL A 22 40.64 6.37 3.41
N ILE A 23 41.20 5.94 2.27
CA ILE A 23 41.02 4.57 1.78
C ILE A 23 41.55 3.56 2.80
N ASN A 24 42.71 3.82 3.40
CA ASN A 24 43.28 2.94 4.43
C ASN A 24 42.39 2.87 5.68
N GLN A 25 41.86 4.00 6.15
CA GLN A 25 40.90 4.02 7.28
C GLN A 25 39.63 3.22 6.97
N LEU A 26 39.09 3.36 5.75
CA LEU A 26 37.92 2.58 5.31
C LEU A 26 38.23 1.07 5.27
N ILE A 27 39.42 0.69 4.79
CA ILE A 27 39.87 -0.70 4.76
C ILE A 27 39.99 -1.27 6.17
N GLU A 28 40.62 -0.54 7.10
CA GLU A 28 40.77 -0.95 8.50
C GLU A 28 39.40 -1.21 9.13
N LYS A 29 38.47 -0.26 9.01
CA LYS A 29 37.11 -0.39 9.55
C LYS A 29 36.34 -1.57 8.96
N CYS A 30 36.48 -1.82 7.65
CA CYS A 30 35.89 -2.98 7.00
C CYS A 30 36.49 -4.30 7.51
N LYS A 31 37.81 -4.36 7.72
CA LYS A 31 38.51 -5.55 8.25
C LYS A 31 38.09 -5.85 9.68
N GLU A 32 38.07 -4.84 10.55
CA GLU A 32 37.62 -4.97 11.95
C GLU A 32 36.19 -5.50 12.03
N SER A 33 35.33 -5.06 11.11
CA SER A 33 33.92 -5.42 11.09
C SER A 33 33.60 -6.66 10.25
N SER A 34 34.60 -7.30 9.65
CA SER A 34 34.43 -8.44 8.71
C SER A 34 33.46 -8.13 7.54
N ILE A 35 33.53 -6.91 7.01
CA ILE A 35 32.70 -6.44 5.89
C ILE A 35 33.49 -6.56 4.59
N GLU A 36 32.84 -7.12 3.58
CA GLU A 36 33.39 -7.23 2.24
C GLU A 36 33.52 -5.84 1.59
N TYR A 37 34.64 -5.60 0.94
CA TYR A 37 34.89 -4.38 0.18
C TYR A 37 35.65 -4.69 -1.11
N SER A 38 35.56 -3.78 -2.09
CA SER A 38 36.32 -3.86 -3.33
C SER A 38 36.73 -2.48 -3.80
N TYR A 39 37.90 -2.38 -4.43
CA TYR A 39 38.37 -1.15 -5.06
C TYR A 39 38.40 -1.34 -6.57
N VAL A 40 37.59 -0.59 -7.31
CA VAL A 40 37.43 -0.74 -8.77
C VAL A 40 37.39 0.63 -9.42
N ASN A 41 38.24 0.88 -10.42
CA ASN A 41 38.28 2.12 -11.19
C ASN A 41 38.33 3.39 -10.32
N SER A 42 39.21 3.39 -9.31
CA SER A 42 39.37 4.48 -8.33
C SER A 42 38.17 4.75 -7.41
N ASN A 43 37.15 3.87 -7.42
CA ASN A 43 36.04 3.92 -6.48
C ASN A 43 36.17 2.84 -5.42
N PHE A 44 35.82 3.19 -4.19
CA PHE A 44 35.76 2.24 -3.09
C PHE A 44 34.32 1.75 -2.90
N ILE A 45 34.11 0.44 -2.88
CA ILE A 45 32.79 -0.17 -2.73
C ILE A 45 32.74 -0.95 -1.42
N ILE A 46 31.77 -0.63 -0.57
CA ILE A 46 31.45 -1.39 0.64
C ILE A 46 30.24 -2.29 0.37
N MET A 47 30.28 -3.54 0.81
CA MET A 47 29.21 -4.51 0.61
C MET A 47 28.53 -4.85 1.95
N LEU A 48 27.46 -4.12 2.27
CA LEU A 48 26.67 -4.37 3.48
C LEU A 48 25.77 -5.60 3.31
N SER A 49 25.47 -6.27 4.41
CA SER A 49 24.52 -7.38 4.42
C SER A 49 23.11 -6.89 4.07
N SER A 50 22.43 -7.63 3.17
CA SER A 50 21.04 -7.40 2.78
C SER A 50 20.32 -8.75 2.66
N GLY A 51 20.14 -9.43 3.80
CA GLY A 51 19.56 -10.77 3.81
C GLY A 51 20.53 -11.79 3.20
N ARG A 52 20.13 -12.44 2.09
CA ARG A 52 20.99 -13.38 1.34
C ARG A 52 21.86 -12.68 0.29
N SER A 53 21.62 -11.40 0.03
CA SER A 53 22.38 -10.61 -0.92
C SER A 53 23.23 -9.56 -0.19
N LYS A 54 24.05 -8.84 -0.97
CA LYS A 54 24.83 -7.71 -0.50
C LYS A 54 24.33 -6.42 -1.13
N TYR A 55 24.22 -5.38 -0.34
CA TYR A 55 23.95 -4.02 -0.83
C TYR A 55 25.28 -3.30 -1.05
N LYS A 56 25.46 -2.72 -2.23
CA LYS A 56 26.72 -2.06 -2.63
C LYS A 56 26.62 -0.57 -2.39
N ILE A 57 27.52 -0.05 -1.57
CA ILE A 57 27.72 1.39 -1.38
C ILE A 57 28.92 1.81 -2.21
N LEU A 58 28.67 2.59 -3.26
CA LEU A 58 29.72 3.16 -4.10
C LEU A 58 30.20 4.48 -3.51
N ILE A 59 31.45 4.54 -3.07
CA ILE A 59 32.10 5.77 -2.60
C ILE A 59 32.92 6.35 -3.75
N ASP A 60 32.45 7.47 -4.28
CA ASP A 60 32.96 8.11 -5.49
C ASP A 60 33.61 9.48 -5.25
N ASN A 61 33.55 9.99 -4.02
CA ASN A 61 34.13 11.29 -3.68
C ASN A 61 34.60 11.37 -2.22
N MET A 62 35.55 12.28 -1.98
CA MET A 62 36.20 12.50 -0.69
C MET A 62 35.20 12.88 0.42
N LYS A 63 34.28 13.80 0.14
CA LYS A 63 33.27 14.24 1.12
C LYS A 63 32.38 13.09 1.59
N TYR A 64 31.96 12.24 0.66
CA TYR A 64 31.15 11.07 0.98
C TYR A 64 31.94 10.01 1.74
N ALA A 65 33.23 9.81 1.41
CA ALA A 65 34.11 8.94 2.17
C ALA A 65 34.22 9.36 3.66
N LEU A 66 34.37 10.66 3.94
CA LEU A 66 34.37 11.18 5.32
C LEU A 66 33.04 10.92 6.02
N ASN A 67 31.91 11.19 5.35
CA ASN A 67 30.59 10.92 5.92
C ASN A 67 30.38 9.43 6.27
N VAL A 68 30.93 8.52 5.46
CA VAL A 68 30.91 7.07 5.72
C VAL A 68 31.77 6.72 6.95
N LEU A 69 32.94 7.34 7.10
CA LEU A 69 33.81 7.11 8.27
C LEU A 69 33.18 7.60 9.58
N GLU A 70 32.41 8.69 9.53
CA GLU A 70 31.71 9.24 10.68
C GLU A 70 30.58 8.35 11.24
N ILE A 71 30.03 7.44 10.42
CA ILE A 71 28.96 6.53 10.85
C ILE A 71 29.52 5.15 11.16
N ASP A 72 28.89 4.46 12.12
CA ASP A 72 29.22 3.07 12.43
C ASP A 72 28.44 2.10 11.51
N PHE A 73 28.76 2.13 10.21
CA PHE A 73 28.01 1.41 9.18
C PHE A 73 27.99 -0.11 9.39
N SER A 74 28.90 -0.67 10.18
CA SER A 74 28.94 -2.10 10.49
C SER A 74 27.79 -2.58 11.36
N LYS A 75 27.18 -1.67 12.12
CA LYS A 75 26.02 -1.94 12.97
C LYS A 75 24.70 -1.99 12.22
N TYR A 76 24.74 -1.78 10.91
CA TYR A 76 23.55 -1.68 10.08
C TYR A 76 23.51 -2.77 8.99
N VAL A 77 22.32 -3.29 8.79
CA VAL A 77 21.96 -4.21 7.71
C VAL A 77 20.92 -3.50 6.85
N VAL A 78 21.06 -3.60 5.52
CA VAL A 78 20.06 -3.05 4.60
C VAL A 78 18.89 -4.03 4.51
N LEU A 79 17.65 -3.54 4.57
CA LEU A 79 16.47 -4.37 4.37
C LEU A 79 16.15 -4.47 2.88
N GLN A 80 15.95 -5.70 2.40
CA GLN A 80 15.80 -5.97 0.97
C GLN A 80 14.59 -5.24 0.38
N ASP A 81 14.69 -4.81 -0.88
CA ASP A 81 13.68 -4.12 -1.70
C ASP A 81 13.36 -2.66 -1.30
N TYR A 82 13.70 -2.24 -0.08
CA TYR A 82 13.35 -0.92 0.45
C TYR A 82 14.57 -0.05 0.74
N LEU A 83 14.37 1.27 0.75
CA LEU A 83 15.33 2.23 1.31
C LEU A 83 15.24 2.19 2.83
N ALA A 84 15.74 1.11 3.42
CA ALA A 84 15.62 0.85 4.85
C ALA A 84 16.86 0.18 5.43
N ILE A 85 17.17 0.53 6.68
CA ILE A 85 18.24 -0.07 7.47
C ILE A 85 17.69 -0.64 8.77
N CYS A 86 18.37 -1.66 9.28
CA CYS A 86 18.10 -2.24 10.60
C CYS A 86 19.41 -2.32 11.39
N SER A 87 19.35 -1.94 12.66
CA SER A 87 20.43 -2.18 13.62
C SER A 87 19.92 -3.13 14.69
N TYR A 88 20.46 -4.36 14.70
CA TYR A 88 20.09 -5.37 15.69
C TYR A 88 20.61 -5.03 17.09
N GLU A 89 21.78 -4.37 17.19
CA GLU A 89 22.35 -3.92 18.46
C GLU A 89 21.49 -2.84 19.12
N LYS A 90 21.06 -1.85 18.33
CA LYS A 90 20.21 -0.75 18.82
C LYS A 90 18.74 -1.14 18.92
N GLY A 91 18.34 -2.26 18.32
CA GLY A 91 16.94 -2.67 18.24
C GLY A 91 16.08 -1.68 17.45
N THR A 92 16.60 -1.20 16.32
CA THR A 92 15.93 -0.18 15.50
C THR A 92 15.80 -0.57 14.04
N ILE A 93 14.70 -0.17 13.41
CA ILE A 93 14.51 -0.20 11.96
C ILE A 93 14.19 1.23 11.52
N GLU A 94 14.80 1.70 10.45
CA GLU A 94 14.48 2.98 9.85
C GLU A 94 14.29 2.83 8.35
N ALA A 95 13.21 3.40 7.81
CA ALA A 95 12.85 3.28 6.41
C ALA A 95 12.35 4.60 5.84
N ILE A 96 12.68 4.87 4.58
CA ILE A 96 12.17 6.03 3.85
C ILE A 96 10.79 5.68 3.30
N PHE A 97 9.90 6.66 3.33
CA PHE A 97 8.61 6.57 2.66
C PHE A 97 8.38 7.78 1.77
N GLU A 98 7.52 7.57 0.77
CA GLU A 98 7.21 8.55 -0.25
C GLU A 98 5.71 8.68 -0.45
N PRO A 99 5.23 9.89 -0.77
CA PRO A 99 3.82 10.07 -1.08
C PRO A 99 3.50 9.61 -2.49
N ILE A 100 2.30 9.07 -2.67
CA ILE A 100 1.77 8.72 -3.99
C ILE A 100 1.13 9.97 -4.59
N HIS A 101 1.66 10.45 -5.72
CA HIS A 101 1.14 11.62 -6.44
C HIS A 101 1.19 12.93 -5.65
N LEU A 102 2.20 13.15 -4.80
CA LEU A 102 2.40 14.43 -4.12
C LEU A 102 3.89 14.81 -4.13
N PRO A 103 4.25 16.09 -4.38
CA PRO A 103 5.59 16.56 -4.09
C PRO A 103 5.95 16.41 -2.60
N TYR A 104 7.20 16.04 -2.30
CA TYR A 104 7.69 15.89 -0.93
C TYR A 104 7.50 17.12 -0.05
N HIS A 105 7.71 18.33 -0.59
CA HIS A 105 7.51 19.56 0.20
C HIS A 105 6.07 19.74 0.69
N LEU A 106 5.07 19.25 -0.06
CA LEU A 106 3.67 19.29 0.37
C LEU A 106 3.37 18.20 1.39
N LEU A 107 4.02 17.03 1.30
CA LEU A 107 3.94 16.00 2.34
C LEU A 107 4.49 16.57 3.67
N LEU A 108 5.65 17.20 3.62
CA LEU A 108 6.31 17.82 4.76
C LEU A 108 5.44 18.89 5.43
N ARG A 109 4.93 19.85 4.64
CA ARG A 109 4.03 20.88 5.15
C ARG A 109 2.78 20.30 5.81
N LYS A 110 2.28 19.16 5.32
CA LYS A 110 1.10 18.51 5.90
C LYS A 110 1.40 17.78 7.19
N LEU A 111 2.58 17.18 7.31
CA LEU A 111 2.98 16.41 8.49
C LEU A 111 3.60 17.28 9.59
N PHE A 112 4.06 18.50 9.30
CA PHE A 112 4.87 19.28 10.24
C PHE A 112 4.54 20.78 10.28
N ASP A 113 3.46 21.25 9.65
CA ASP A 113 2.99 22.66 9.54
C ASP A 113 4.03 23.71 9.05
N ASN A 114 5.25 23.77 9.59
CA ASN A 114 6.40 24.57 9.18
C ASN A 114 7.72 23.75 9.17
N TYR A 115 8.04 23.14 8.03
CA TYR A 115 9.25 22.32 7.89
C TYR A 115 10.57 23.11 7.87
N GLU A 116 10.54 24.43 7.65
CA GLU A 116 11.76 25.21 7.40
C GLU A 116 12.69 25.37 8.63
N SER A 117 12.28 25.02 9.86
CA SER A 117 13.15 25.26 11.02
C SER A 117 13.18 24.25 12.16
N THR A 118 12.65 23.02 12.06
CA THR A 118 12.63 22.13 13.24
C THR A 118 13.08 20.70 12.98
N ASP A 119 13.78 20.13 13.97
CA ASP A 119 14.01 18.69 14.18
C ASP A 119 12.74 18.02 14.75
N GLU A 120 11.57 18.52 14.36
CA GLU A 120 10.29 18.00 14.81
C GLU A 120 10.13 16.55 14.36
N LYS A 121 9.71 15.73 15.33
CA LYS A 121 9.45 14.30 15.14
C LYS A 121 8.09 13.99 15.74
N ILE A 122 7.27 13.30 14.96
CA ILE A 122 6.05 12.69 15.46
C ILE A 122 6.47 11.42 16.16
N ARG A 123 6.38 11.37 17.48
CA ARG A 123 6.73 10.17 18.26
C ARG A 123 5.49 9.57 18.91
N ILE A 124 5.27 8.29 18.64
CA ILE A 124 4.17 7.51 19.19
C ILE A 124 4.77 6.30 19.91
N VAL A 125 4.40 6.09 21.17
CA VAL A 125 4.85 4.94 21.96
C VAL A 125 3.64 4.07 22.30
N GLN A 126 3.78 2.76 22.12
CA GLN A 126 2.72 1.79 22.38
C GLN A 126 3.32 0.51 22.97
N GLU A 127 2.66 -0.02 23.99
CA GLU A 127 2.92 -1.37 24.48
C GLU A 127 2.34 -2.39 23.50
N THR A 128 3.17 -3.32 23.04
CA THR A 128 2.84 -4.41 22.12
C THR A 128 3.20 -5.75 22.75
N ASP A 129 2.88 -6.84 22.06
CA ASP A 129 3.21 -8.21 22.45
C ASP A 129 4.72 -8.50 22.54
N ILE A 130 5.55 -7.66 21.94
CA ILE A 130 7.03 -7.73 22.03
C ILE A 130 7.64 -6.68 22.96
N GLY A 131 6.82 -5.90 23.67
CA GLY A 131 7.24 -4.87 24.62
C GLY A 131 6.90 -3.45 24.17
N ASN A 132 7.61 -2.45 24.70
CA ASN A 132 7.34 -1.06 24.38
C ASN A 132 8.01 -0.66 23.06
N LEU A 133 7.20 -0.47 22.03
CA LEU A 133 7.64 0.01 20.72
C LEU A 133 7.46 1.52 20.61
N ALA A 134 8.48 2.20 20.10
CA ALA A 134 8.40 3.61 19.73
C ALA A 134 8.47 3.75 18.21
N LEU A 135 7.52 4.50 17.65
CA LEU A 135 7.43 4.87 16.25
C LEU A 135 7.69 6.36 16.12
N GLU A 136 8.67 6.73 15.30
CA GLU A 136 9.04 8.12 15.02
C GLU A 136 8.92 8.40 13.53
N ILE A 137 8.25 9.50 13.17
CA ILE A 137 8.25 10.04 11.80
C ILE A 137 8.99 11.38 11.84
N GLY A 138 9.99 11.56 10.98
CA GLY A 138 10.78 12.78 10.95
C GLY A 138 11.86 12.76 9.88
N LYS A 139 12.81 13.69 9.98
CA LYS A 139 13.95 13.74 9.04
C LYS A 139 14.75 12.44 9.08
N VAL A 140 15.21 12.04 7.90
CA VAL A 140 16.12 10.90 7.70
C VAL A 140 17.35 11.03 8.61
N SER A 141 17.71 9.94 9.31
CA SER A 141 18.94 9.90 10.10
C SER A 141 20.20 10.03 9.23
N LYS A 142 21.29 10.45 9.86
CA LYS A 142 22.59 10.56 9.19
C LYS A 142 23.01 9.20 8.62
N GLU A 143 22.80 8.11 9.36
CA GLU A 143 23.19 6.77 8.94
C GLU A 143 22.43 6.29 7.70
N LEU A 144 21.10 6.47 7.68
CA LEU A 144 20.28 6.15 6.52
C LEU A 144 20.62 7.05 5.32
N GLY A 145 20.81 8.35 5.58
CA GLY A 145 21.20 9.34 4.59
C GLY A 145 22.53 9.02 3.90
N VAL A 146 23.51 8.57 4.67
CA VAL A 146 24.81 8.15 4.15
C VAL A 146 24.69 6.83 3.39
N ILE A 147 24.07 5.79 3.95
CA ILE A 147 23.98 4.47 3.28
C ILE A 147 23.31 4.54 1.90
N PHE A 148 22.31 5.41 1.74
CA PHE A 148 21.56 5.59 0.50
C PHE A 148 21.84 6.93 -0.19
N HIS A 149 23.04 7.51 0.00
CA HIS A 149 23.41 8.84 -0.52
C HIS A 149 23.11 9.04 -2.02
N SER A 150 23.29 8.02 -2.86
CA SER A 150 23.03 8.11 -4.30
C SER A 150 21.53 8.13 -4.66
N GLN A 151 20.67 7.68 -3.75
CA GLN A 151 19.23 7.52 -3.95
C GLN A 151 18.42 8.59 -3.21
N ILE A 152 18.99 9.19 -2.17
CA ILE A 152 18.37 10.23 -1.35
C ILE A 152 18.81 11.61 -1.85
N ARG A 153 17.84 12.41 -2.33
CA ARG A 153 18.00 13.88 -2.48
C ARG A 153 17.77 14.60 -1.14
N ARG A 154 18.00 15.91 -1.06
CA ARG A 154 17.70 16.68 0.17
C ARG A 154 16.20 16.56 0.56
N ASN A 155 15.89 16.49 1.87
CA ASN A 155 14.55 16.58 2.47
C ASN A 155 13.62 15.35 2.43
N PHE A 156 14.15 14.13 2.53
CA PHE A 156 13.29 12.95 2.75
C PHE A 156 12.85 12.83 4.22
N ILE A 157 11.74 12.13 4.41
CA ILE A 157 11.19 11.75 5.70
C ILE A 157 11.42 10.25 5.86
N SER A 158 11.78 9.82 7.06
CA SER A 158 11.80 8.41 7.42
C SER A 158 10.79 8.11 8.51
N ILE A 159 10.44 6.83 8.59
CA ILE A 159 9.80 6.22 9.74
C ILE A 159 10.83 5.36 10.47
N LYS A 160 10.94 5.52 11.78
CA LYS A 160 11.85 4.78 12.64
C LYS A 160 11.08 4.03 13.71
N LEU A 161 11.31 2.72 13.79
CA LEU A 161 10.83 1.84 14.83
C LEU A 161 11.97 1.57 15.80
N SER A 162 11.74 1.74 17.10
CA SER A 162 12.71 1.51 18.17
C SER A 162 12.12 0.66 19.29
N GLY A 163 12.97 -0.07 20.02
CA GLY A 163 12.55 -1.00 21.08
C GLY A 163 12.37 -2.44 20.59
N LEU A 164 12.98 -2.79 19.46
CA LEU A 164 12.86 -4.11 18.85
C LEU A 164 13.95 -5.06 19.34
N ASN A 165 13.58 -6.28 19.72
CA ASN A 165 14.55 -7.36 19.97
C ASN A 165 14.59 -8.32 18.78
N ILE A 166 15.35 -7.96 17.73
CA ILE A 166 15.42 -8.72 16.48
C ILE A 166 16.87 -9.05 16.15
N LYS A 167 17.09 -10.28 15.67
CA LYS A 167 18.38 -10.75 15.15
C LYS A 167 18.31 -11.32 13.73
N GLN A 168 17.11 -11.35 13.15
CA GLN A 168 16.84 -11.99 11.85
C GLN A 168 16.30 -10.98 10.84
N HIS A 169 16.88 -10.98 9.64
CA HIS A 169 16.53 -10.07 8.56
C HIS A 169 15.06 -10.19 8.15
N ASN A 170 14.56 -11.41 7.92
CA ASN A 170 13.18 -11.63 7.48
C ASN A 170 12.18 -11.14 8.53
N LYS A 171 12.49 -11.30 9.83
CA LYS A 171 11.65 -10.81 10.92
C LYS A 171 11.64 -9.28 10.97
N ALA A 172 12.78 -8.63 10.75
CA ALA A 172 12.86 -7.17 10.64
C ALA A 172 12.01 -6.64 9.48
N LEU A 173 12.11 -7.29 8.32
CA LEU A 173 11.34 -6.92 7.13
C LEU A 173 9.82 -7.12 7.35
N ASP A 174 9.42 -8.22 7.98
CA ASP A 174 8.02 -8.51 8.30
C ASP A 174 7.43 -7.47 9.26
N ILE A 175 8.13 -7.15 10.35
CA ILE A 175 7.72 -6.13 11.31
C ILE A 175 7.60 -4.75 10.64
N LEU A 176 8.60 -4.37 9.83
CA LEU A 176 8.56 -3.11 9.09
C LEU A 176 7.28 -3.05 8.25
N LYS A 177 7.05 -4.07 7.40
CA LYS A 177 5.88 -4.13 6.51
C LYS A 177 4.57 -4.08 7.29
N LYS A 178 4.38 -4.94 8.30
CA LYS A 178 3.14 -4.98 9.09
C LYS A 178 2.80 -3.64 9.71
N VAL A 179 3.78 -2.98 10.34
CA VAL A 179 3.57 -1.68 10.99
C VAL A 179 3.30 -0.59 9.96
N THR A 180 4.11 -0.51 8.90
CA THR A 180 3.98 0.57 7.90
C THR A 180 2.75 0.40 7.04
N ASP A 181 2.42 -0.80 6.60
CA ASP A 181 1.23 -1.07 5.78
C ASP A 181 -0.04 -0.65 6.52
N SER A 182 -0.11 -1.00 7.81
CA SER A 182 -1.24 -0.65 8.68
C SER A 182 -1.33 0.85 8.95
N LEU A 183 -0.20 1.48 9.31
CA LEU A 183 -0.14 2.92 9.58
C LEU A 183 -0.43 3.75 8.32
N PHE A 184 0.17 3.40 7.18
CA PHE A 184 0.02 4.15 5.93
C PHE A 184 -1.39 4.03 5.39
N PHE A 185 -2.01 2.86 5.53
CA PHE A 185 -3.42 2.69 5.20
C PHE A 185 -4.33 3.53 6.11
N GLN A 186 -4.06 3.57 7.42
CA GLN A 186 -4.77 4.46 8.36
C GLN A 186 -4.62 5.94 7.97
N ILE A 187 -3.42 6.38 7.57
CA ILE A 187 -3.14 7.75 7.12
C ILE A 187 -3.93 8.07 5.83
N GLU A 188 -3.96 7.15 4.86
CA GLU A 188 -4.78 7.30 3.65
C GLU A 188 -6.27 7.38 3.97
N LEU A 189 -6.78 6.54 4.87
CA LEU A 189 -8.20 6.55 5.24
C LEU A 189 -8.62 7.87 5.88
N ARG A 190 -7.85 8.33 6.88
CA ARG A 190 -8.18 9.49 7.71
C ARG A 190 -7.84 10.82 7.04
N TYR A 191 -6.66 10.93 6.45
CA TYR A 191 -6.14 12.20 5.93
C TYR A 191 -6.12 12.28 4.41
N LYS A 192 -6.52 11.19 3.72
CA LYS A 192 -6.46 11.09 2.26
C LYS A 192 -5.05 11.35 1.71
N LEU A 193 -4.04 10.95 2.47
CA LEU A 193 -2.64 11.14 2.15
C LEU A 193 -2.01 9.77 1.86
N PRO A 194 -1.97 9.34 0.59
CA PRO A 194 -1.43 8.03 0.24
C PRO A 194 0.10 8.09 0.34
N ILE A 195 0.70 7.20 1.13
CA ILE A 195 2.14 7.07 1.28
C ILE A 195 2.53 5.59 1.19
N ILE A 196 3.74 5.32 0.69
CA ILE A 196 4.30 3.97 0.54
C ILE A 196 5.77 3.97 0.96
N LEU A 197 6.30 2.81 1.32
CA LEU A 197 7.74 2.65 1.51
C LEU A 197 8.48 2.85 0.18
N SER A 198 9.56 3.63 0.20
CA SER A 198 10.41 3.85 -0.97
C SER A 198 11.18 2.59 -1.31
N LYS A 199 11.20 2.22 -2.60
CA LYS A 199 11.93 1.04 -3.09
C LYS A 199 13.29 1.45 -3.64
N GLN A 200 14.26 0.53 -3.61
CA GLN A 200 15.63 0.78 -4.08
C GLN A 200 15.73 1.14 -5.58
N ASN A 201 14.65 1.00 -6.37
CA ASN A 201 14.59 1.31 -7.80
C ASN A 201 13.34 2.12 -8.22
N SER A 202 12.65 2.82 -7.31
CA SER A 202 11.48 3.63 -7.70
C SER A 202 11.90 4.99 -8.26
N GLY A 203 11.41 5.33 -9.46
CA GLY A 203 11.42 6.69 -9.99
C GLY A 203 10.26 7.50 -9.43
N MET A 204 10.51 8.75 -9.01
CA MET A 204 9.50 9.61 -8.38
C MET A 204 8.37 10.01 -9.35
N ALA A 205 7.12 9.97 -8.87
CA ALA A 205 5.94 10.50 -9.57
C ALA A 205 5.27 11.62 -8.74
N GLY A 206 5.10 12.81 -9.34
CA GLY A 206 4.45 13.97 -8.71
C GLY A 206 2.93 14.08 -8.99
N GLY A 207 2.23 14.87 -8.18
CA GLY A 207 0.80 15.18 -8.37
C GLY A 207 0.18 16.11 -7.30
N ARG A 208 -1.11 16.47 -7.44
CA ARG A 208 -1.79 17.61 -6.80
C ARG A 208 -2.70 17.26 -5.60
N TYR A 209 -2.78 18.23 -4.66
CA TYR A 209 -3.78 18.58 -3.61
C TYR A 209 -4.43 17.49 -2.73
N PHE A 210 -4.20 17.60 -1.41
CA PHE A 210 -4.85 16.81 -0.34
C PHE A 210 -5.16 17.68 0.89
N LYS A 211 -5.86 17.15 1.91
CA LYS A 211 -6.22 17.85 3.17
C LYS A 211 -5.05 17.90 4.16
N GLU A 212 -5.05 18.86 5.09
CA GLU A 212 -4.04 18.95 6.16
C GLU A 212 -4.13 17.73 7.09
N VAL A 213 -2.98 17.25 7.58
CA VAL A 213 -2.92 16.12 8.53
C VAL A 213 -2.85 16.75 9.92
N ASN A 214 -3.84 16.49 10.78
CA ASN A 214 -3.66 16.80 12.19
C ASN A 214 -2.78 15.71 12.81
N VAL A 215 -1.53 16.08 13.04
CA VAL A 215 -0.46 15.21 13.54
C VAL A 215 -0.77 14.65 14.93
N GLU A 216 -1.44 15.43 15.78
CA GLU A 216 -1.77 15.08 17.16
C GLU A 216 -2.76 13.89 17.24
N GLU A 217 -3.47 13.63 16.15
CA GLU A 217 -4.45 12.55 16.07
C GLU A 217 -3.88 11.22 15.55
N LEU A 218 -2.60 11.18 15.15
CA LEU A 218 -1.95 9.97 14.68
C LEU A 218 -1.73 9.01 15.86
N LYS A 219 -2.21 7.77 15.71
CA LYS A 219 -2.11 6.73 16.74
C LYS A 219 -1.36 5.54 16.18
N PHE A 220 -0.76 4.76 17.07
CA PHE A 220 -0.13 3.49 16.69
C PHE A 220 -1.20 2.55 16.12
N PRO A 221 -0.95 1.85 14.99
CA PRO A 221 -1.93 0.97 14.38
C PRO A 221 -2.24 -0.20 15.32
N LYS A 222 -3.53 -0.48 15.53
CA LYS A 222 -4.00 -1.63 16.34
C LYS A 222 -4.41 -2.84 15.50
N ILE A 223 -4.65 -2.59 14.22
CA ILE A 223 -5.17 -3.56 13.26
C ILE A 223 -4.10 -3.74 12.19
N GLN A 224 -3.83 -5.00 11.83
CA GLN A 224 -3.04 -5.37 10.67
C GLN A 224 -3.93 -5.81 9.53
N TYR A 225 -3.46 -5.55 8.32
CA TYR A 225 -4.13 -5.93 7.08
C TYR A 225 -3.24 -6.84 6.26
N ASN A 226 -3.83 -7.59 5.34
CA ASN A 226 -3.08 -8.46 4.46
C ASN A 226 -2.18 -7.64 3.51
N SER A 227 -0.88 -7.95 3.50
CA SER A 227 0.11 -7.22 2.71
C SER A 227 -0.05 -7.39 1.19
N GLU A 228 -0.54 -8.54 0.73
CA GLU A 228 -0.75 -8.81 -0.70
C GLU A 228 -1.93 -8.00 -1.23
N ALA A 229 -3.06 -8.01 -0.50
CA ALA A 229 -4.22 -7.19 -0.82
C ALA A 229 -3.90 -5.68 -0.79
N LEU A 230 -3.14 -5.23 0.23
CA LEU A 230 -2.68 -3.84 0.30
C LEU A 230 -1.73 -3.48 -0.84
N SER A 231 -0.83 -4.39 -1.24
CA SER A 231 0.05 -4.17 -2.39
C SER A 231 -0.76 -3.93 -3.68
N LEU A 232 -1.82 -4.72 -3.92
CA LEU A 232 -2.75 -4.52 -5.04
C LEU A 232 -3.48 -3.16 -4.95
N TYR A 233 -3.95 -2.80 -3.75
CA TYR A 233 -4.57 -1.50 -3.49
C TYR A 233 -3.60 -0.34 -3.75
N TRP A 234 -2.35 -0.41 -3.27
CA TRP A 234 -1.35 0.62 -3.50
C TRP A 234 -0.92 0.71 -4.96
N TYR A 235 -0.90 -0.42 -5.67
CA TYR A 235 -0.68 -0.45 -7.11
C TYR A 235 -1.79 0.31 -7.85
N ALA A 236 -3.06 0.05 -7.51
CA ALA A 236 -4.20 0.80 -8.03
C ALA A 236 -4.10 2.30 -7.71
N ARG A 237 -3.71 2.64 -6.47
CA ARG A 237 -3.50 4.04 -6.07
C ARG A 237 -2.40 4.73 -6.86
N SER A 238 -1.35 4.00 -7.25
CA SER A 238 -0.17 4.52 -7.95
C SER A 238 -0.37 4.66 -9.47
N ALA A 239 -1.35 3.96 -10.06
CA ALA A 239 -1.64 3.98 -11.50
C ALA A 239 -2.36 5.27 -11.97
N ARG A 240 -1.70 6.43 -11.85
CA ARG A 240 -2.27 7.75 -12.23
C ARG A 240 -2.65 7.79 -13.71
N ARG A 241 -3.81 8.39 -14.03
CA ARG A 241 -4.28 8.58 -15.42
C ARG A 241 -4.38 7.27 -16.21
N MET A 242 -4.52 6.15 -15.51
CA MET A 242 -4.69 4.84 -16.11
C MET A 242 -5.95 4.20 -15.52
N PRO A 243 -7.15 4.76 -15.79
CA PRO A 243 -8.39 4.38 -15.11
C PRO A 243 -8.70 2.88 -15.23
N LEU A 244 -8.42 2.25 -16.38
CA LEU A 244 -8.57 0.79 -16.56
C LEU A 244 -7.69 0.02 -15.58
N LEU A 245 -6.42 0.42 -15.46
CA LEU A 245 -5.48 -0.23 -14.55
C LEU A 245 -5.88 -0.01 -13.09
N GLN A 246 -6.31 1.20 -12.74
CA GLN A 246 -6.83 1.49 -11.39
C GLN A 246 -8.03 0.61 -11.06
N TYR A 247 -9.00 0.55 -11.98
CA TYR A 247 -10.20 -0.26 -11.83
C TYR A 247 -9.85 -1.74 -11.61
N LEU A 248 -9.04 -2.32 -12.50
CA LEU A 248 -8.64 -3.72 -12.40
C LEU A 248 -7.83 -4.02 -11.13
N ALA A 249 -6.91 -3.14 -10.74
CA ALA A 249 -6.10 -3.36 -9.55
C ALA A 249 -6.92 -3.24 -8.25
N TYR A 250 -7.89 -2.31 -8.18
CA TYR A 250 -8.84 -2.29 -7.05
C TYR A 250 -9.74 -3.53 -7.07
N TYR A 251 -10.23 -3.95 -8.24
CA TYR A 251 -11.02 -5.17 -8.37
C TYR A 251 -10.24 -6.38 -7.86
N GLN A 252 -8.97 -6.53 -8.26
CA GLN A 252 -8.09 -7.60 -7.80
C GLN A 252 -7.87 -7.57 -6.27
N SER A 253 -7.80 -6.37 -5.66
CA SER A 253 -7.71 -6.26 -4.20
C SER A 253 -8.97 -6.76 -3.49
N ILE A 254 -10.14 -6.66 -4.12
CA ILE A 254 -11.41 -7.23 -3.64
C ILE A 254 -11.44 -8.74 -3.91
N GLU A 255 -11.07 -9.16 -5.12
CA GLU A 255 -11.02 -10.56 -5.58
C GLU A 255 -10.14 -11.43 -4.68
N TYR A 256 -9.06 -10.87 -4.12
CA TYR A 256 -8.22 -11.53 -3.13
C TYR A 256 -9.03 -12.19 -1.99
N TYR A 257 -10.14 -11.57 -1.58
CA TYR A 257 -10.98 -12.03 -0.48
C TYR A 257 -12.18 -12.87 -0.93
N PHE A 258 -12.37 -13.12 -2.23
CA PHE A 258 -13.46 -13.97 -2.72
C PHE A 258 -13.49 -15.36 -2.06
N PRO A 259 -12.37 -16.09 -1.93
CA PRO A 259 -12.39 -17.38 -1.27
C PRO A 259 -12.83 -17.29 0.19
N LEU A 260 -12.33 -16.29 0.94
CA LEU A 260 -12.64 -16.09 2.35
C LEU A 260 -14.15 -15.90 2.57
N TYR A 261 -14.77 -14.99 1.83
CA TYR A 261 -16.19 -14.66 2.05
C TYR A 261 -17.14 -15.68 1.42
N SER A 262 -16.70 -16.38 0.36
CA SER A 262 -17.44 -17.54 -0.16
C SER A 262 -17.51 -18.66 0.88
N ASP A 263 -16.40 -18.94 1.58
CA ASP A 263 -16.34 -19.93 2.65
C ASP A 263 -17.21 -19.53 3.85
N ILE A 264 -17.19 -18.25 4.24
CA ILE A 264 -18.04 -17.73 5.33
C ILE A 264 -19.53 -17.92 4.98
N GLU A 265 -19.94 -17.56 3.76
CA GLU A 265 -21.33 -17.73 3.33
C GLU A 265 -21.73 -19.21 3.25
N ALA A 266 -20.85 -20.07 2.74
CA ALA A 266 -21.07 -21.52 2.67
C ALA A 266 -21.26 -22.11 4.09
N LYS A 267 -20.43 -21.71 5.05
CA LYS A 267 -20.55 -22.13 6.46
C LYS A 267 -21.85 -21.65 7.10
N LYS A 268 -22.23 -20.38 6.89
CA LYS A 268 -23.53 -19.83 7.37
C LYS A 268 -24.70 -20.63 6.81
N THR A 269 -24.65 -20.95 5.51
CA THR A 269 -25.68 -21.73 4.81
C THR A 269 -25.78 -23.15 5.36
N LEU A 270 -24.64 -23.84 5.49
CA LEU A 270 -24.56 -25.18 6.07
C LEU A 270 -25.12 -25.19 7.50
N LYS A 271 -24.69 -24.24 8.34
CA LYS A 271 -25.19 -24.12 9.71
C LYS A 271 -26.71 -23.96 9.74
N ASN A 272 -27.27 -23.08 8.92
CA ASN A 272 -28.72 -22.87 8.88
C ASN A 272 -29.48 -24.12 8.41
N MET A 273 -28.93 -24.89 7.48
CA MET A 273 -29.54 -26.15 7.03
C MET A 273 -29.50 -27.23 8.12
N LEU A 274 -28.36 -27.41 8.79
CA LEU A 274 -28.20 -28.40 9.84
C LEU A 274 -29.01 -28.08 11.10
N MET A 275 -29.23 -26.79 11.40
CA MET A 275 -30.04 -26.35 12.55
C MET A 275 -31.54 -26.38 12.26
N ASN A 276 -31.96 -26.67 11.03
CA ASN A 276 -33.37 -26.76 10.70
C ASN A 276 -33.98 -28.04 11.31
N PRO A 277 -35.04 -27.96 12.15
CA PRO A 277 -35.69 -29.13 12.74
C PRO A 277 -36.23 -30.14 11.72
N THR A 278 -36.43 -29.73 10.46
CA THR A 278 -36.88 -30.62 9.39
C THR A 278 -35.74 -31.38 8.70
N PHE A 279 -34.48 -31.07 9.01
CA PHE A 279 -33.34 -31.73 8.42
C PHE A 279 -33.13 -33.11 9.05
N ASN A 280 -33.05 -34.15 8.21
CA ASN A 280 -32.78 -35.51 8.65
C ASN A 280 -31.44 -36.00 8.09
N GLU A 281 -30.49 -36.28 8.99
CA GLU A 281 -29.15 -36.77 8.65
C GLU A 281 -29.14 -38.15 8.00
N HIS A 282 -30.20 -38.94 8.17
CA HIS A 282 -30.35 -40.26 7.56
C HIS A 282 -31.08 -40.23 6.21
N ASN A 283 -31.54 -39.06 5.76
CA ASN A 283 -32.23 -38.91 4.48
C ASN A 283 -31.26 -38.48 3.38
N GLU A 284 -31.01 -39.35 2.40
CA GLU A 284 -30.11 -39.07 1.26
C GLU A 284 -30.52 -37.83 0.46
N ALA A 285 -31.82 -37.52 0.39
CA ALA A 285 -32.30 -36.33 -0.31
C ALA A 285 -31.88 -35.04 0.39
N ASP A 286 -31.90 -35.02 1.72
CA ASP A 286 -31.50 -33.85 2.50
C ASP A 286 -29.98 -33.69 2.53
N LEU A 287 -29.22 -34.79 2.60
CA LEU A 287 -27.76 -34.77 2.40
C LEU A 287 -27.39 -34.25 1.01
N SER A 288 -28.12 -34.67 -0.03
CA SER A 288 -27.90 -34.22 -1.41
C SER A 288 -28.16 -32.73 -1.57
N LYS A 289 -29.22 -32.17 -0.95
CA LYS A 289 -29.51 -30.72 -0.94
C LYS A 289 -28.38 -29.93 -0.30
N VAL A 290 -27.82 -30.43 0.81
CA VAL A 290 -26.68 -29.81 1.49
C VAL A 290 -25.45 -29.78 0.58
N ILE A 291 -25.09 -30.92 -0.02
CA ILE A 291 -23.94 -31.04 -0.92
C ILE A 291 -24.07 -30.08 -2.12
N VAL A 292 -25.23 -30.04 -2.77
CA VAL A 292 -25.47 -29.17 -3.93
C VAL A 292 -25.37 -27.70 -3.54
N SER A 293 -25.98 -27.30 -2.42
CA SER A 293 -26.02 -25.91 -1.95
C SER A 293 -24.65 -25.40 -1.50
N ILE A 294 -23.77 -26.30 -1.04
CA ILE A 294 -22.40 -25.96 -0.65
C ILE A 294 -21.47 -25.96 -1.86
N ARG A 295 -21.61 -26.92 -2.78
CA ARG A 295 -20.75 -27.04 -3.96
C ARG A 295 -20.80 -25.80 -4.84
N THR A 296 -21.96 -25.16 -4.97
CA THR A 296 -22.13 -23.91 -5.72
C THR A 296 -21.44 -22.71 -5.05
N LYS A 297 -21.22 -22.76 -3.73
CA LYS A 297 -20.60 -21.69 -2.94
C LYS A 297 -19.10 -21.90 -2.70
N LEU A 298 -18.62 -23.14 -2.55
CA LEU A 298 -17.22 -23.48 -2.24
C LEU A 298 -16.30 -23.58 -3.47
N GLY A 299 -16.75 -23.24 -4.67
CA GLY A 299 -15.85 -23.08 -5.82
C GLY A 299 -15.03 -24.32 -6.20
N GLY A 300 -15.61 -25.54 -6.12
CA GLY A 300 -14.98 -26.71 -6.75
C GLY A 300 -14.74 -26.43 -8.25
N LYS A 301 -13.61 -26.92 -8.81
CA LYS A 301 -13.07 -26.72 -10.20
C LYS A 301 -14.07 -26.54 -11.36
N GLY A 302 -14.86 -25.50 -11.30
CA GLY A 302 -15.97 -25.23 -12.21
C GLY A 302 -16.80 -24.10 -11.66
N PHE A 303 -16.61 -22.89 -12.20
CA PHE A 303 -17.60 -21.82 -12.27
C PHE A 303 -18.54 -21.69 -11.04
N ALA A 304 -18.01 -21.63 -9.80
CA ALA A 304 -18.68 -20.76 -8.83
C ALA A 304 -18.52 -19.36 -9.42
N ASN A 305 -19.55 -18.93 -10.15
CA ASN A 305 -19.54 -17.77 -11.02
C ASN A 305 -18.97 -16.60 -10.23
N GLU A 306 -17.86 -16.02 -10.68
CA GLU A 306 -17.13 -14.90 -10.06
C GLU A 306 -18.08 -13.83 -9.48
N ARG A 307 -19.20 -13.57 -10.18
CA ARG A 307 -20.31 -12.72 -9.76
C ARG A 307 -20.94 -13.10 -8.41
N THR A 308 -21.06 -14.40 -8.11
CA THR A 308 -21.54 -14.94 -6.83
C THR A 308 -20.53 -14.67 -5.72
N GLN A 309 -19.24 -14.91 -5.97
CA GLN A 309 -18.19 -14.67 -4.97
C GLN A 309 -18.05 -13.18 -4.66
N LEU A 310 -18.19 -12.34 -5.69
CA LEU A 310 -18.31 -10.89 -5.54
C LEU A 310 -19.52 -10.53 -4.66
N LEU A 311 -20.69 -11.12 -4.90
CA LEU A 311 -21.88 -10.88 -4.07
C LEU A 311 -21.65 -11.27 -2.61
N SER A 312 -21.08 -12.45 -2.35
CA SER A 312 -20.75 -12.92 -0.99
C SER A 312 -19.83 -11.93 -0.27
N THR A 313 -18.81 -11.45 -0.98
CA THR A 313 -17.85 -10.46 -0.47
C THR A 313 -18.54 -9.13 -0.17
N LEU A 314 -19.35 -8.61 -1.09
CA LEU A 314 -20.04 -7.34 -0.90
C LEU A 314 -21.04 -7.40 0.26
N LYS A 315 -21.79 -8.50 0.40
CA LYS A 315 -22.74 -8.67 1.50
C LYS A 315 -22.10 -8.69 2.88
N GLU A 316 -20.88 -9.24 2.99
CA GLU A 316 -20.19 -9.30 4.28
C GLU A 316 -19.46 -7.99 4.62
N CYS A 317 -18.93 -7.29 3.60
CA CYS A 317 -18.00 -6.17 3.83
C CYS A 317 -18.61 -4.78 3.71
N ILE A 318 -19.71 -4.64 2.97
CA ILE A 318 -20.20 -3.32 2.56
C ILE A 318 -21.39 -2.91 3.40
N ASN A 319 -21.29 -1.74 4.02
CA ASN A 319 -22.43 -1.07 4.62
C ASN A 319 -23.17 -0.26 3.54
N PRO A 320 -24.45 -0.57 3.23
CA PRO A 320 -25.25 0.17 2.26
C PRO A 320 -25.29 1.68 2.49
N ASP A 321 -25.26 2.14 3.75
CA ASP A 321 -25.29 3.55 4.07
C ASP A 321 -24.04 4.30 3.60
N GLU A 322 -22.87 3.66 3.63
CA GLU A 322 -21.64 4.26 3.11
C GLU A 322 -21.70 4.44 1.58
N ILE A 323 -22.40 3.55 0.88
CA ILE A 323 -22.66 3.70 -0.56
C ILE A 323 -23.63 4.87 -0.78
N ARG A 324 -24.69 5.00 0.03
CA ARG A 324 -25.62 6.14 -0.05
C ARG A 324 -24.91 7.47 0.20
N ASP A 325 -24.01 7.52 1.18
CA ASP A 325 -23.21 8.72 1.48
C ASP A 325 -22.24 9.04 0.34
N PHE A 326 -21.63 8.03 -0.27
CA PHE A 326 -20.79 8.19 -1.45
C PHE A 326 -21.57 8.81 -2.62
N LEU A 327 -22.79 8.32 -2.88
CA LEU A 327 -23.65 8.86 -3.93
C LEU A 327 -24.02 10.33 -3.65
N LYS A 328 -24.36 10.68 -2.40
CA LYS A 328 -24.71 12.05 -1.98
C LYS A 328 -23.54 13.02 -1.93
N SER A 329 -22.30 12.53 -1.94
CA SER A 329 -21.10 13.39 -1.81
C SER A 329 -20.94 14.41 -2.95
N SER A 330 -21.62 14.23 -4.08
CA SER A 330 -21.65 15.17 -5.19
C SER A 330 -22.88 14.93 -6.06
N SER A 331 -23.57 16.00 -6.46
CA SER A 331 -24.71 15.90 -7.39
C SER A 331 -24.35 15.20 -8.70
N LYS A 332 -23.12 15.40 -9.20
CA LYS A 332 -22.63 14.72 -10.41
C LYS A 332 -22.55 13.20 -10.25
N LYS A 333 -22.21 12.71 -9.05
CA LYS A 333 -22.16 11.27 -8.77
C LYS A 333 -23.57 10.70 -8.73
N GLU A 334 -24.47 11.38 -8.03
CA GLU A 334 -25.88 10.96 -7.96
C GLU A 334 -26.51 10.89 -9.37
N ASP A 335 -26.31 11.91 -10.21
CA ASP A 335 -26.80 11.91 -11.60
C ASP A 335 -26.19 10.77 -12.43
N PHE A 336 -24.88 10.57 -12.32
CA PHE A 336 -24.16 9.52 -13.03
C PHE A 336 -24.67 8.12 -12.66
N PHE A 337 -24.73 7.77 -11.38
CA PHE A 337 -25.13 6.44 -10.94
C PHE A 337 -26.65 6.19 -11.01
N SER A 338 -27.46 7.25 -10.92
CA SER A 338 -28.92 7.14 -11.11
C SER A 338 -29.33 6.91 -12.56
N LEU A 339 -28.37 6.97 -13.50
CA LEU A 339 -28.56 6.79 -14.94
C LEU A 339 -29.54 7.82 -15.55
N LYS A 340 -29.65 9.00 -14.93
CA LYS A 340 -30.47 10.12 -15.38
C LYS A 340 -29.61 11.21 -16.02
N ASN A 341 -30.23 12.02 -16.88
CA ASN A 341 -29.60 13.18 -17.51
C ASN A 341 -28.38 12.79 -18.40
N GLU A 342 -27.58 13.79 -18.79
CA GLU A 342 -26.41 13.58 -19.65
C GLU A 342 -25.35 12.69 -18.97
N GLN A 343 -25.06 12.93 -17.69
CA GLN A 343 -24.12 12.11 -16.90
C GLN A 343 -24.57 10.65 -16.80
N GLY A 344 -25.87 10.39 -16.62
CA GLY A 344 -26.39 9.04 -16.59
C GLY A 344 -26.34 8.32 -17.94
N ASN A 345 -26.48 9.04 -19.05
CA ASN A 345 -26.29 8.47 -20.39
C ASN A 345 -24.83 8.05 -20.63
N ILE A 346 -23.87 8.77 -20.06
CA ILE A 346 -22.46 8.35 -20.05
C ILE A 346 -22.30 7.06 -19.23
N ALA A 347 -22.87 7.02 -18.02
CA ALA A 347 -22.78 5.86 -17.14
C ALA A 347 -23.41 4.58 -17.72
N LYS A 348 -24.49 4.69 -18.50
CA LYS A 348 -25.14 3.56 -19.20
C LYS A 348 -24.21 2.84 -20.17
N LYS A 349 -23.29 3.56 -20.81
CA LYS A 349 -22.27 2.94 -21.68
C LYS A 349 -21.35 2.02 -20.91
N LEU A 350 -21.12 2.31 -19.62
CA LEU A 350 -20.31 1.50 -18.74
C LEU A 350 -21.11 0.33 -18.16
N SER A 351 -22.26 0.59 -17.54
CA SER A 351 -23.18 -0.45 -17.05
C SER A 351 -24.61 0.09 -16.92
N ASN A 352 -25.58 -0.81 -17.13
CA ASN A 352 -27.00 -0.53 -16.97
C ASN A 352 -27.48 -0.68 -15.52
N ALA A 353 -26.63 -1.14 -14.60
CA ALA A 353 -26.97 -1.21 -13.19
C ALA A 353 -26.99 0.18 -12.55
N LYS A 354 -28.18 0.53 -12.05
CA LYS A 354 -28.51 1.80 -11.43
C LYS A 354 -28.27 1.74 -9.93
N LEU A 355 -27.61 2.76 -9.38
CA LEU A 355 -27.49 2.96 -7.93
C LEU A 355 -28.19 4.25 -7.54
N THR A 356 -29.13 4.16 -6.60
CA THR A 356 -29.81 5.33 -6.03
C THR A 356 -29.98 5.20 -4.53
N VAL A 357 -29.99 6.35 -3.86
CA VAL A 357 -30.11 6.45 -2.40
C VAL A 357 -31.33 5.72 -1.83
N ASN A 358 -32.44 5.70 -2.58
CA ASN A 358 -33.73 5.17 -2.11
C ASN A 358 -33.89 3.65 -2.29
N GLN A 359 -32.89 2.96 -2.84
CA GLN A 359 -32.92 1.50 -2.96
C GLN A 359 -32.81 0.84 -1.58
N ASP A 360 -33.48 -0.30 -1.44
CA ASP A 360 -33.27 -1.14 -0.26
C ASP A 360 -31.85 -1.73 -0.24
N ASP A 361 -31.43 -2.19 0.94
CA ASP A 361 -30.07 -2.69 1.18
C ASP A 361 -29.71 -3.89 0.30
N THR A 362 -30.68 -4.76 -0.03
CA THR A 362 -30.44 -5.93 -0.87
C THR A 362 -30.34 -5.52 -2.33
N GLU A 363 -31.19 -4.60 -2.77
CA GLU A 363 -31.20 -4.08 -4.14
C GLU A 363 -29.92 -3.30 -4.45
N ILE A 364 -29.48 -2.41 -3.56
CA ILE A 364 -28.26 -1.60 -3.78
C ILE A 364 -27.01 -2.48 -3.87
N ILE A 365 -26.88 -3.51 -3.03
CA ILE A 365 -25.76 -4.45 -3.08
C ILE A 365 -25.80 -5.31 -4.35
N ASN A 366 -26.99 -5.75 -4.78
CA ASN A 366 -27.13 -6.50 -6.02
C ASN A 366 -26.74 -5.65 -7.24
N ASN A 367 -27.24 -4.43 -7.32
CA ASN A 367 -26.89 -3.50 -8.40
C ASN A 367 -25.40 -3.12 -8.37
N LEU A 368 -24.82 -3.01 -7.18
CA LEU A 368 -23.39 -2.76 -7.03
C LEU A 368 -22.57 -3.90 -7.63
N LYS A 369 -22.92 -5.15 -7.30
CA LYS A 369 -22.32 -6.35 -7.88
C LYS A 369 -22.46 -6.37 -9.40
N GLU A 370 -23.65 -6.09 -9.94
CA GLU A 370 -23.88 -6.03 -11.39
C GLU A 370 -22.96 -5.01 -12.06
N ARG A 371 -22.95 -3.78 -11.54
CA ARG A 371 -22.16 -2.69 -12.10
C ARG A 371 -20.67 -3.02 -12.12
N ILE A 372 -20.15 -3.59 -11.04
CA ILE A 372 -18.74 -3.96 -10.93
C ILE A 372 -18.39 -5.06 -11.94
N TYR A 373 -19.21 -6.11 -11.98
CA TYR A 373 -18.98 -7.26 -12.85
C TYR A 373 -19.06 -6.86 -14.33
N ASP A 374 -20.08 -6.08 -14.72
CA ASP A 374 -20.25 -5.59 -16.09
C ASP A 374 -19.02 -4.84 -16.60
N ILE A 375 -18.55 -3.86 -15.80
CA ILE A 375 -17.40 -3.03 -16.17
C ILE A 375 -16.12 -3.88 -16.24
N ARG A 376 -15.88 -4.77 -15.26
CA ARG A 376 -14.74 -5.69 -15.30
C ARG A 376 -14.75 -6.53 -16.57
N CYS A 377 -15.91 -7.10 -16.93
CA CYS A 377 -16.05 -7.90 -18.14
C CYS A 377 -15.75 -7.10 -19.41
N LYS A 378 -16.25 -5.85 -19.50
CA LYS A 378 -15.99 -4.95 -20.63
C LYS A 378 -14.53 -4.53 -20.79
N ILE A 379 -13.76 -4.52 -19.69
CA ILE A 379 -12.32 -4.19 -19.72
C ILE A 379 -11.49 -5.42 -20.11
N VAL A 380 -11.80 -6.61 -19.56
CA VAL A 380 -10.93 -7.80 -19.67
C VAL A 380 -11.26 -8.68 -20.89
N HIS A 381 -12.52 -8.79 -21.29
CA HIS A 381 -12.89 -9.69 -22.37
C HIS A 381 -12.72 -9.01 -23.74
N THR A 382 -11.89 -9.61 -24.59
CA THR A 382 -11.64 -9.13 -25.96
C THR A 382 -12.50 -9.81 -27.02
N LYS A 383 -13.27 -10.84 -26.64
CA LYS A 383 -14.18 -11.54 -27.55
C LYS A 383 -15.56 -10.90 -27.47
N ALA A 384 -15.96 -10.24 -28.57
CA ALA A 384 -17.36 -9.98 -28.83
C ALA A 384 -18.10 -11.32 -28.79
N LEU A 385 -18.87 -11.56 -27.74
CA LEU A 385 -19.69 -12.76 -27.62
C LEU A 385 -20.78 -12.66 -28.70
N SER A 386 -20.58 -13.37 -29.81
CA SER A 386 -21.58 -13.88 -30.77
C SER A 386 -22.78 -12.97 -31.12
N GLN A 387 -22.76 -12.46 -32.36
CA GLN A 387 -23.82 -12.02 -33.30
C GLN A 387 -25.13 -11.33 -32.84
N GLU A 388 -25.54 -11.34 -31.58
CA GLU A 388 -26.77 -10.67 -31.10
C GLU A 388 -26.55 -9.70 -29.93
N ASP A 389 -25.45 -9.82 -29.16
CA ASP A 389 -25.10 -8.89 -28.08
C ASP A 389 -23.65 -8.40 -28.23
N THR A 390 -23.44 -7.32 -29.00
CA THR A 390 -22.15 -6.63 -29.03
C THR A 390 -21.88 -6.00 -27.67
N VAL A 391 -21.17 -6.70 -26.78
CA VAL A 391 -20.65 -6.11 -25.54
C VAL A 391 -19.65 -5.01 -25.94
N GLU A 392 -20.03 -3.75 -25.74
CA GLU A 392 -19.20 -2.58 -26.02
C GLU A 392 -17.97 -2.61 -25.10
N LEU A 393 -16.79 -2.83 -25.69
CA LEU A 393 -15.52 -2.98 -24.97
C LEU A 393 -14.99 -1.62 -24.51
N ILE A 394 -14.37 -1.58 -23.33
CA ILE A 394 -13.67 -0.39 -22.83
C ILE A 394 -12.19 -0.54 -23.13
N LEU A 395 -11.72 0.18 -24.15
CA LEU A 395 -10.33 0.10 -24.61
C LEU A 395 -9.44 1.17 -23.94
N PRO A 396 -8.12 0.91 -23.80
CA PRO A 396 -7.19 1.93 -23.30
C PRO A 396 -7.29 3.23 -24.10
N PHE A 397 -7.32 4.36 -23.40
CA PHE A 397 -7.41 5.72 -23.96
C PHE A 397 -8.70 6.00 -24.77
N SER A 398 -9.75 5.18 -24.63
CA SER A 398 -11.06 5.49 -25.20
C SER A 398 -11.81 6.54 -24.38
N LYS A 399 -12.89 7.13 -24.93
CA LYS A 399 -13.73 8.07 -24.17
C LYS A 399 -14.40 7.38 -22.98
N GLU A 400 -14.78 6.12 -23.15
CA GLU A 400 -15.37 5.29 -22.10
C GLU A 400 -14.37 5.06 -20.96
N ALA A 401 -13.09 4.87 -21.28
CA ALA A 401 -12.02 4.80 -20.29
C ALA A 401 -11.92 6.05 -19.43
N GLU A 402 -12.03 7.24 -20.04
CA GLU A 402 -12.01 8.53 -19.34
C GLU A 402 -13.25 8.72 -18.43
N ASN A 403 -14.36 8.05 -18.74
CA ASN A 403 -15.60 8.14 -17.96
C ASN A 403 -15.62 7.22 -16.72
N LEU A 404 -14.58 6.40 -16.51
CA LEU A 404 -14.49 5.47 -15.38
C LEU A 404 -14.17 6.15 -14.04
N ASP A 405 -13.87 7.44 -13.99
CA ASP A 405 -13.39 8.13 -12.78
C ASP A 405 -14.29 7.88 -11.55
N PHE A 406 -15.62 8.01 -11.69
CA PHE A 406 -16.54 7.76 -10.58
C PHE A 406 -16.61 6.28 -10.18
N ASP A 407 -16.52 5.37 -11.13
CA ASP A 407 -16.47 3.93 -10.87
C ASP A 407 -15.15 3.51 -10.21
N VAL A 408 -14.03 4.13 -10.57
CA VAL A 408 -12.73 3.94 -9.91
C VAL A 408 -12.78 4.46 -8.47
N GLU A 409 -13.41 5.61 -8.22
CA GLU A 409 -13.63 6.10 -6.85
C GLU A 409 -14.53 5.16 -6.02
N LEU A 410 -15.57 4.60 -6.65
CA LEU A 410 -16.44 3.62 -6.01
C LEU A 410 -15.68 2.33 -5.65
N LEU A 411 -14.91 1.77 -6.60
CA LEU A 411 -14.07 0.60 -6.33
C LEU A 411 -13.00 0.87 -5.28
N LYS A 412 -12.45 2.08 -5.23
CA LYS A 412 -11.55 2.50 -4.15
C LYS A 412 -12.25 2.42 -2.79
N LEU A 413 -13.46 2.94 -2.66
CA LEU A 413 -14.23 2.87 -1.41
C LEU A 413 -14.50 1.41 -1.00
N ILE A 414 -14.92 0.58 -1.95
CA ILE A 414 -15.25 -0.83 -1.72
C ILE A 414 -14.00 -1.62 -1.31
N SER A 415 -12.88 -1.45 -2.03
CA SER A 415 -11.61 -2.09 -1.65
C SER A 415 -11.16 -1.68 -0.25
N GLN A 416 -11.36 -0.41 0.14
CA GLN A 416 -11.09 0.03 1.51
C GLN A 416 -11.95 -0.72 2.52
N GLN A 417 -13.27 -0.78 2.33
CA GLN A 417 -14.19 -1.47 3.25
C GLN A 417 -13.89 -2.98 3.36
N VAL A 418 -13.57 -3.63 2.24
CA VAL A 418 -13.22 -5.06 2.21
C VAL A 418 -11.93 -5.31 2.99
N ILE A 419 -10.88 -4.51 2.77
CA ILE A 419 -9.62 -4.60 3.50
C ILE A 419 -9.84 -4.33 4.99
N ILE A 420 -10.61 -3.30 5.34
CA ILE A 420 -10.94 -2.96 6.74
C ILE A 420 -11.65 -4.11 7.44
N THR A 421 -12.67 -4.69 6.82
CA THR A 421 -13.48 -5.78 7.39
C THR A 421 -12.64 -7.04 7.62
N SER A 422 -11.66 -7.29 6.77
CA SER A 422 -10.73 -8.42 6.87
C SER A 422 -9.57 -8.21 7.87
N GLY A 423 -9.50 -7.03 8.50
CA GLY A 423 -8.42 -6.66 9.40
C GLY A 423 -8.37 -7.52 10.66
N ASN A 424 -7.17 -7.83 11.13
CA ASN A 424 -6.94 -8.60 12.36
C ASN A 424 -6.20 -7.76 13.38
N GLN A 425 -6.19 -8.16 14.65
CA GLN A 425 -5.34 -7.51 15.64
C GLN A 425 -3.86 -7.57 15.20
N LEU A 426 -3.16 -6.44 15.30
CA LEU A 426 -1.73 -6.37 15.02
C LEU A 426 -0.95 -7.07 16.14
N LEU A 427 -0.13 -8.05 15.75
CA LEU A 427 0.78 -8.83 16.61
C LEU A 427 2.17 -8.87 15.94
N LEU A 428 3.24 -8.66 16.70
CA LEU A 428 4.60 -8.35 16.20
C LEU A 428 5.68 -9.42 16.49
#